data_AF-A0A9P8VQB1-F1
#
_entry.id   AF-A0A9P8VQB1-F1
#
_cell.length_a   1.000
_cell.length_b   1.000
_cell.length_c   1.000
_cell.angle_alpha   90.00
_cell.angle_beta   90.00
_cell.angle_gamma   90.00
#
_symmetry.space_group_name_H-M   'P 1'
#
loop_
_entity.id
_entity.type
_entity.pdbx_description
1 polymer ?
#
loop_
_entity_poly.entity_id
_entity_poly.type
_entity_poly.pdbx_seq_one_letter_code
_entity_poly.pdbx_strand_id
1 'polypeptide(L)'
;ITLRSNDGTLIPVGADVIQSSERIQGVMNDHDETPNKILESGSSTKTLNRIITWCEFHHRNDSLQWTSTLDPRAEGKLFNRKFISGVHENEILEITIAADFLGIPSLLEFCLLEVAQKIR
;
A
#
# COMPACT_ATOMS: atom_id res chain seq x y z
N ILE A 1 6.57 -3.45 13.63
CA ILE A 1 5.16 -3.89 13.47
C ILE A 1 5.09 -4.88 12.33
N THR A 2 4.20 -5.86 12.42
CA THR A 2 4.08 -6.98 11.47
C THR A 2 2.63 -7.11 11.05
N LEU A 3 2.37 -7.24 9.75
CA LEU A 3 1.04 -7.57 9.25
C LEU A 3 0.85 -9.09 9.25
N ARG A 4 -0.30 -9.56 9.72
CA ARG A 4 -0.75 -10.94 9.51
C ARG A 4 -1.78 -10.97 8.40
N SER A 5 -1.54 -11.81 7.40
CA SER A 5 -2.47 -12.10 6.30
C SER A 5 -3.51 -13.15 6.72
N ASN A 6 -4.57 -13.27 5.93
CA ASN A 6 -5.61 -14.31 6.12
C ASN A 6 -5.08 -15.74 6.00
N ASP A 7 -3.96 -15.94 5.29
CA ASP A 7 -3.29 -17.24 5.18
C ASP A 7 -2.33 -17.52 6.36
N GLY A 8 -2.28 -16.63 7.36
CA GLY A 8 -1.47 -16.77 8.57
C GLY A 8 -0.02 -16.32 8.41
N THR A 9 0.39 -15.85 7.23
CA THR A 9 1.74 -15.36 6.98
C THR A 9 2.00 -14.05 7.74
N LEU A 10 3.17 -13.98 8.37
CA LEU A 10 3.65 -12.78 9.06
C LEU A 10 4.58 -11.99 8.13
N ILE A 11 4.21 -10.75 7.85
CA ILE A 11 4.94 -9.87 6.94
C ILE A 11 5.44 -8.65 7.73
N PRO A 12 6.75 -8.55 8.00
CA PRO A 12 7.30 -7.35 8.63
C PRO A 12 7.19 -6.17 7.68
N VAL A 13 6.75 -5.02 8.18
CA VAL A 13 6.62 -3.80 7.36
C VAL A 13 7.72 -2.79 7.67
N GLY A 14 8.21 -2.16 6.61
CA GLY A 14 9.24 -1.12 6.67
C GLY A 14 8.69 0.27 6.98
N ALA A 15 9.60 1.24 7.08
CA ALA A 15 9.27 2.64 7.36
C ALA A 15 8.38 3.27 6.26
N ASP A 16 8.53 2.81 5.02
CA ASP A 16 7.75 3.21 3.85
C ASP A 16 6.25 2.95 4.05
N VAL A 17 5.86 1.72 4.33
CA VAL A 17 4.48 1.35 4.65
C VAL A 17 3.99 2.04 5.92
N ILE A 18 4.84 2.14 6.96
CA ILE A 18 4.49 2.83 8.21
C ILE A 18 4.18 4.30 7.93
N GLN A 19 4.90 4.97 7.04
CA GLN A 19 4.65 6.37 6.73
C GLN A 19 3.43 6.58 5.83
N SER A 20 3.13 5.63 4.95
CA SER A 20 1.96 5.70 4.07
C SER A 20 0.64 5.28 4.73
N SER A 21 0.68 4.57 5.86
CA SER A 21 -0.50 3.98 6.51
C SER A 21 -0.85 4.69 7.82
N GLU A 22 -1.95 5.43 7.82
CA GLU A 22 -2.48 6.12 9.00
C GLU A 22 -2.85 5.14 10.12
N ARG A 23 -3.37 3.96 9.76
CA ARG A 23 -3.71 2.93 10.74
C ARG A 23 -2.47 2.37 11.42
N ILE A 24 -1.43 2.06 10.66
CA ILE A 24 -0.17 1.54 11.21
C ILE A 24 0.48 2.59 12.11
N GLN A 25 0.43 3.88 11.75
CA GLN A 25 0.89 4.97 12.61
C GLN A 25 0.10 5.05 13.92
N GLY A 26 -1.22 4.96 13.85
CA GLY A 26 -2.08 4.92 15.03
C GLY A 26 -1.70 3.77 15.96
N VAL A 27 -1.53 2.56 15.42
CA VAL A 27 -1.10 1.39 16.19
C VAL A 27 0.31 1.59 16.77
N MET A 28 1.23 2.21 16.05
CA MET A 28 2.60 2.47 16.53
C MET A 28 2.62 3.49 17.66
N ASN A 29 1.80 4.53 17.56
CA ASN A 29 1.70 5.61 18.56
C ASN A 29 0.92 5.21 19.82
N ASP A 30 0.18 4.10 19.78
CA ASP A 30 -0.46 3.54 20.96
C ASP A 30 0.60 3.19 22.03
N HIS A 31 0.37 3.59 23.28
CA HIS A 31 1.33 3.45 24.38
C HIS A 31 1.44 2.03 24.94
N ASP A 32 0.76 1.07 24.33
CA ASP A 32 0.91 -0.34 24.70
C ASP A 32 2.35 -0.82 24.50
N GLU A 33 2.98 -1.26 25.60
CA GLU A 33 4.37 -1.73 25.67
C GLU A 33 4.59 -3.09 25.00
N THR A 34 3.62 -3.61 24.24
CA THR A 34 3.76 -4.91 23.57
C THR A 34 4.93 -4.89 22.59
N PRO A 35 6.01 -5.67 22.85
CA PRO A 35 7.07 -5.82 21.88
C PRO A 35 6.51 -6.59 20.68
N ASN A 36 6.79 -6.09 19.46
CA ASN A 36 6.32 -6.67 18.20
C ASN A 36 4.80 -6.65 18.00
N LYS A 37 4.22 -5.46 17.87
CA LYS A 37 2.81 -5.26 17.46
C LYS A 37 2.50 -6.03 16.17
N ILE A 38 1.49 -6.90 16.21
CA ILE A 38 0.94 -7.64 15.07
C ILE A 38 -0.42 -7.04 14.72
N LEU A 39 -0.63 -6.68 13.46
CA LEU A 39 -1.90 -6.19 12.95
C LEU A 39 -2.51 -7.21 11.99
N GLU A 40 -3.69 -7.73 12.34
CA GLU A 40 -4.49 -8.60 11.49
C GLU A 40 -5.05 -7.77 10.33
N SER A 41 -4.69 -8.11 9.09
CA SER A 41 -4.96 -7.27 7.92
C SER A 41 -6.25 -7.61 7.17
N GLY A 42 -6.85 -8.77 7.41
CA GLY A 42 -8.02 -9.23 6.67
C GLY A 42 -7.77 -9.52 5.18
N SER A 43 -6.51 -9.50 4.72
CA SER A 43 -6.12 -9.57 3.31
C SER A 43 -5.18 -10.74 3.03
N SER A 44 -5.13 -11.21 1.78
CA SER A 44 -4.19 -12.27 1.38
C SER A 44 -2.73 -11.77 1.37
N THR A 45 -1.75 -12.68 1.53
CA THR A 45 -0.32 -12.33 1.41
C THR A 45 0.00 -11.68 0.06
N LYS A 46 -0.65 -12.14 -1.02
CA LYS A 46 -0.49 -11.59 -2.36
C LYS A 46 -0.85 -10.10 -2.40
N THR A 47 -2.00 -9.76 -1.82
CA THR A 47 -2.49 -8.37 -1.76
C THR A 47 -1.58 -7.50 -0.89
N LEU A 48 -1.17 -8.00 0.28
CA LEU A 48 -0.28 -7.27 1.17
C LEU A 48 1.08 -6.97 0.53
N ASN A 49 1.73 -7.95 -0.09
CA ASN A 49 3.02 -7.74 -0.77
C ASN A 49 2.92 -6.70 -1.89
N ARG A 50 1.78 -6.67 -2.58
CA ARG A 50 1.52 -5.70 -3.64
C ARG A 50 1.33 -4.29 -3.08
N ILE A 51 0.60 -4.14 -1.98
CA ILE A 51 0.46 -2.86 -1.26
C ILE A 51 1.83 -2.37 -0.77
N ILE A 52 2.63 -3.26 -0.16
CA ILE A 52 3.99 -2.94 0.29
C ILE A 52 4.83 -2.42 -0.87
N THR A 53 4.81 -3.12 -2.01
CA THR A 53 5.53 -2.68 -3.22
C THR A 53 5.08 -1.29 -3.68
N TRP A 54 3.79 -0.99 -3.58
CA TRP A 54 3.24 0.33 -3.93
C TRP A 54 3.73 1.42 -2.98
N CYS A 55 3.69 1.16 -1.66
CA CYS A 55 4.19 2.06 -0.64
C CYS A 55 5.69 2.31 -0.79
N GLU A 56 6.51 1.27 -0.98
CA GLU A 56 7.95 1.40 -1.18
C GLU A 56 8.29 2.33 -2.36
N PHE A 57 7.57 2.19 -3.47
CA PHE A 57 7.80 3.02 -4.65
C PHE A 57 7.41 4.48 -4.39
N HIS A 58 6.21 4.74 -3.89
CA HIS A 58 5.71 6.11 -3.71
C HIS A 58 6.38 6.83 -2.55
N HIS A 59 6.66 6.13 -1.44
CA HIS A 59 7.42 6.68 -0.33
C HIS A 59 8.82 7.14 -0.76
N ARG A 60 9.52 6.34 -1.56
CA ARG A 60 10.80 6.76 -2.15
C ARG A 60 10.57 7.98 -3.03
N ASN A 61 9.73 7.91 -4.05
CA ASN A 61 9.58 8.99 -5.02
C ASN A 61 9.09 10.33 -4.43
N ASP A 62 8.32 10.29 -3.34
CA ASP A 62 7.88 11.50 -2.63
C ASP A 62 8.97 12.08 -1.70
N SER A 63 9.85 11.23 -1.15
CA SER A 63 10.95 11.65 -0.25
C SER A 63 12.21 12.09 -1.00
N LEU A 64 12.33 11.73 -2.27
CA LEU A 64 13.49 12.03 -3.09
C LEU A 64 13.35 13.43 -3.71
N GLN A 65 14.05 14.41 -3.14
CA GLN A 65 14.57 15.54 -3.90
C GLN A 65 15.63 15.03 -4.90
N TRP A 66 15.27 14.18 -5.86
CA TRP A 66 16.27 13.51 -6.69
C TRP A 66 16.82 14.43 -7.76
N THR A 67 18.14 14.49 -7.79
CA THR A 67 19.07 14.95 -8.83
C THR A 67 18.96 14.19 -10.18
N SER A 68 17.82 13.55 -10.47
CA SER A 68 17.57 12.81 -11.71
C SER A 68 16.98 13.72 -12.79
N THR A 69 17.36 13.52 -14.06
CA THR A 69 16.86 14.26 -15.22
C THR A 69 15.46 13.84 -15.69
N LEU A 70 14.85 12.83 -15.06
CA LEU A 70 13.52 12.32 -15.39
C LEU A 70 12.44 12.94 -14.50
N ASP A 71 11.31 13.32 -15.10
CA ASP A 71 10.15 13.88 -14.39
C ASP A 71 9.53 12.82 -13.45
N PRO A 72 9.56 13.01 -12.12
CA PRO A 72 9.01 12.07 -11.14
C PRO A 72 7.54 11.73 -11.40
N ARG A 73 6.78 12.65 -12.00
CA ARG A 73 5.37 12.41 -12.36
C ARG A 73 5.22 11.38 -13.48
N ALA A 74 6.17 11.34 -14.41
CA ALA A 74 6.15 10.39 -15.51
C ALA A 74 6.49 8.96 -15.03
N GLU A 75 7.46 8.84 -14.12
CA GLU A 75 7.82 7.54 -13.51
C GLU A 75 6.69 6.98 -12.65
N GLY A 76 6.06 7.82 -11.82
CA GLY A 76 4.89 7.41 -11.02
C GLY A 76 3.73 6.94 -11.89
N LYS A 77 3.43 7.67 -12.98
CA LYS A 77 2.37 7.25 -13.92
C LYS A 77 2.68 5.92 -14.61
N LEU A 78 3.95 5.68 -14.96
CA LEU A 78 4.36 4.41 -15.56
C LEU A 78 4.29 3.26 -14.55
N PHE A 79 4.72 3.48 -13.31
CA PHE A 79 4.60 2.51 -12.24
C PHE A 79 3.14 2.14 -11.98
N ASN A 80 2.27 3.14 -11.81
CA ASN A 80 0.83 2.92 -11.57
C ASN A 80 0.16 2.13 -12.71
N ARG A 81 0.54 2.42 -13.97
CA ARG A 81 0.08 1.63 -15.12
C ARG A 81 0.54 0.18 -15.04
N LYS A 82 1.81 -0.06 -14.73
CA LYS A 82 2.36 -1.43 -14.57
C LYS A 82 1.75 -2.15 -13.37
N PHE A 83 1.50 -1.42 -12.30
CA PHE A 83 0.85 -1.91 -11.10
C PHE A 83 -0.52 -2.47 -11.45
N ILE A 84 -1.38 -1.73 -12.15
CA ILE A 84 -2.72 -2.23 -12.46
C ILE A 84 -2.77 -3.18 -13.68
N SER A 85 -1.74 -3.16 -14.51
CA SER A 85 -1.67 -3.99 -15.72
C SER A 85 -1.77 -5.48 -15.39
N GLY A 86 -2.74 -6.16 -16.00
CA GLY A 86 -2.96 -7.59 -15.80
C GLY A 86 -3.63 -7.96 -14.46
N VAL A 87 -4.08 -6.97 -13.68
CA VAL A 87 -4.83 -7.20 -12.44
C VAL A 87 -6.33 -7.28 -12.74
N HIS A 88 -6.96 -8.38 -12.35
CA HIS A 88 -8.41 -8.59 -12.49
C HIS A 88 -9.21 -7.66 -11.57
N GLU A 89 -10.44 -7.34 -11.95
CA GLU A 89 -11.31 -6.42 -11.19
C GLU A 89 -11.46 -6.84 -9.72
N ASN A 90 -11.68 -8.13 -9.45
CA ASN A 90 -11.78 -8.65 -8.09
C ASN A 90 -10.50 -8.41 -7.27
N GLU A 91 -9.33 -8.50 -7.89
CA GLU A 91 -8.05 -8.21 -7.21
C GLU A 91 -7.89 -6.72 -6.94
N ILE A 92 -8.38 -5.84 -7.84
CA ILE A 92 -8.38 -4.39 -7.59
C ILE A 92 -9.29 -4.09 -6.40
N LEU A 93 -10.48 -4.68 -6.34
CA LEU A 93 -11.39 -4.51 -5.20
C LEU A 93 -10.77 -5.02 -3.89
N GLU A 94 -10.06 -6.15 -3.91
CA GLU A 94 -9.33 -6.64 -2.73
C GLU A 94 -8.26 -5.64 -2.27
N ILE A 95 -7.49 -5.06 -3.20
CA ILE A 95 -6.51 -4.01 -2.91
C ILE A 95 -7.20 -2.75 -2.36
N THR A 96 -8.34 -2.35 -2.93
CA THR A 96 -9.13 -1.19 -2.46
C THR A 96 -9.55 -1.37 -1.00
N ILE A 97 -10.12 -2.53 -0.66
CA ILE A 97 -10.56 -2.84 0.71
C ILE A 97 -9.38 -2.83 1.68
N ALA A 98 -8.27 -3.42 1.28
CA ALA A 98 -7.05 -3.46 2.08
C ALA A 98 -6.42 -2.06 2.27
N ALA A 99 -6.44 -1.22 1.24
CA ALA A 99 -5.95 0.16 1.30
C ALA A 99 -6.80 1.03 2.23
N ASP A 100 -8.12 0.88 2.18
CA ASP A 100 -9.06 1.52 3.12
C ASP A 100 -8.80 1.04 4.55
N PHE A 101 -8.70 -0.28 4.77
CA PHE A 101 -8.41 -0.84 6.08
C PHE A 101 -7.09 -0.31 6.65
N LEU A 102 -6.01 -0.28 5.86
CA LEU A 102 -4.71 0.22 6.29
C LEU A 102 -4.65 1.75 6.38
N GLY A 103 -5.68 2.47 5.93
CA GLY A 103 -5.66 3.93 5.89
C GLY A 103 -4.52 4.46 5.01
N ILE A 104 -4.50 4.04 3.74
CA ILE A 104 -3.56 4.53 2.71
C ILE A 104 -4.38 5.31 1.66
N PRO A 105 -4.69 6.61 1.89
CA PRO A 105 -5.67 7.35 1.09
C PRO A 105 -5.32 7.44 -0.40
N SER A 106 -4.04 7.62 -0.72
CA SER A 106 -3.56 7.77 -2.09
C SER A 106 -3.69 6.47 -2.91
N LEU A 107 -3.46 5.32 -2.28
CA LEU A 107 -3.70 4.02 -2.91
C LEU A 107 -5.19 3.74 -3.08
N LEU A 108 -5.99 4.07 -2.07
CA LEU A 108 -7.45 3.94 -2.14
C LEU A 108 -8.04 4.76 -3.30
N GLU A 109 -7.67 6.04 -3.40
CA GLU A 109 -8.10 6.92 -4.48
C GLU A 109 -7.69 6.37 -5.86
N PHE A 110 -6.43 5.94 -5.99
CA PHE A 110 -5.94 5.33 -7.22
C PHE A 110 -6.78 4.11 -7.63
N CYS A 111 -7.04 3.17 -6.72
CA CYS A 111 -7.82 1.99 -7.02
C CYS A 111 -9.28 2.32 -7.38
N LEU A 112 -9.90 3.29 -6.71
CA LEU A 112 -11.26 3.74 -7.04
C LEU A 112 -11.35 4.34 -8.45
N LEU A 113 -10.36 5.15 -8.84
CA LEU A 113 -10.29 5.72 -10.19
C LEU A 113 -10.12 4.64 -11.26
N GLU A 114 -9.34 3.60 -10.99
CA GLU A 114 -9.15 2.48 -11.91
C GLU A 114 -10.43 1.63 -12.05
N VAL A 115 -11.15 1.37 -10.97
CA VAL A 115 -12.46 0.69 -11.03
C VAL A 115 -13.47 1.53 -11.81
N ALA A 116 -13.56 2.83 -11.53
CA ALA A 116 -14.48 3.73 -12.23
C ALA A 116 -14.22 3.81 -13.74
N GLN A 117 -12.95 3.77 -14.16
CA GLN A 117 -12.58 3.73 -15.58
C GLN A 117 -13.00 2.44 -16.27
N LYS A 118 -13.07 1.31 -15.57
CA LYS A 118 -13.48 0.01 -16.14
C LYS A 118 -14.99 -0.14 -16.32
N ILE A 119 -15.78 0.63 -15.58
CA ILE A 119 -17.25 0.60 -15.64
C ILE A 119 -17.77 1.49 -16.80
N ARG A 120 -16.97 2.46 -17.24
CA ARG A 120 -17.34 3.46 -18.26
C ARG A 120 -17.18 2.94 -19.69
#